data_AF-A0A7R6WLP2-F1
#
_entry.id   AF-A0A7R6WLP2-F1
#
_cell.length_a   1.000
_cell.length_b   1.000
_cell.length_c   1.000
_cell.angle_alpha   90.00
_cell.angle_beta   90.00
_cell.angle_gamma   90.00
#
_symmetry.space_group_name_H-M   'P 1'
#
loop_
_entity.id
_entity.type
_entity.pdbx_description
1 polymer ?
#
loop_
_entity_poly.entity_id
_entity_poly.type
_entity_poly.pdbx_seq_one_letter_code
_entity_poly.pdbx_strand_id
1 'polypeptide(L)' 'MTTRQVSLNGPFVSSKVVHKVKLGAESKAERRARWKREDLRGIRRLEAVGMTSSTCKALAMMRLNYHRKYGEWPS' A
#
# COMPACT_ATOMS: atom_id res chain seq x y z
N MET A 1 -12.85 12.14 -18.98
CA MET A 1 -14.31 12.31 -18.78
C MET A 1 -14.55 12.93 -17.42
N THR A 2 -15.02 14.17 -17.38
CA THR A 2 -15.17 14.97 -16.16
C THR A 2 -16.65 15.05 -15.84
N THR A 3 -17.14 14.26 -14.89
CA THR A 3 -18.53 14.29 -14.45
C THR A 3 -18.72 15.41 -13.42
N ARG A 4 -19.38 16.50 -13.84
CA ARG A 4 -19.90 17.52 -12.93
C ARG A 4 -21.23 17.05 -12.33
N GLN A 5 -21.31 16.94 -11.02
CA GLN A 5 -22.57 16.69 -10.31
C GLN A 5 -23.34 18.00 -10.13
N VAL A 6 -24.66 17.95 -10.36
CA VAL A 6 -25.59 19.07 -10.14
C VAL A 6 -26.69 18.58 -9.19
N SER A 7 -27.04 19.41 -8.20
CA SER A 7 -28.12 19.18 -7.24
C SER A 7 -29.46 19.63 -7.85
N LEU A 8 -30.53 18.86 -7.65
CA LEU A 8 -31.87 19.21 -8.13
C LEU A 8 -32.62 20.21 -7.24
N ASN A 9 -32.19 20.48 -6.01
CA ASN A 9 -32.86 21.43 -5.11
C ASN A 9 -31.86 22.02 -4.08
N GLY A 10 -31.49 23.30 -4.23
CA GLY A 10 -30.82 24.10 -3.19
C GLY A 10 -29.30 24.31 -3.34
N PRO A 11 -28.73 25.34 -2.66
CA PRO A 11 -27.38 25.82 -2.89
C PRO A 11 -26.32 24.83 -2.37
N PHE A 12 -25.18 24.85 -3.05
CA PHE A 12 -24.08 23.89 -2.94
C PHE A 12 -23.56 23.75 -1.50
N VAL A 13 -23.89 22.63 -0.85
CA VAL A 13 -23.34 22.30 0.47
C VAL A 13 -21.90 21.83 0.29
N SER A 14 -20.99 22.67 0.76
CA SER A 14 -19.57 22.45 1.10
C SER A 14 -19.07 21.02 0.94
N SER A 15 -17.96 20.90 0.20
CA SER A 15 -17.12 19.73 -0.03
C SER A 15 -16.94 18.85 1.21
N LYS A 16 -17.90 17.97 1.49
CA LYS A 16 -17.65 16.84 2.39
C LYS A 16 -16.61 15.98 1.68
N VAL A 17 -15.52 15.69 2.36
CA VAL A 17 -14.52 14.70 1.93
C VAL A 17 -15.27 13.38 1.78
N VAL A 18 -15.71 13.09 0.56
CA VAL A 18 -16.30 11.81 0.24
C VAL A 18 -15.15 10.82 0.24
N HIS A 19 -14.99 10.09 1.32
CA HIS A 19 -14.16 8.89 1.34
C HIS A 19 -14.78 7.91 0.33
N LYS A 20 -14.28 7.94 -0.91
CA LYS A 20 -14.65 6.97 -1.94
C LYS A 20 -14.04 5.62 -1.55
N VAL A 21 -14.80 4.84 -0.81
CA VAL A 21 -14.49 3.43 -0.56
C VAL A 21 -14.83 2.67 -1.84
N LYS A 22 -13.84 2.06 -2.50
CA LYS A 22 -14.13 1.13 -3.61
C LYS A 22 -14.89 -0.07 -3.04
N LEU A 23 -16.17 -0.18 -3.39
CA LEU A 23 -17.04 -1.31 -3.03
C LEU A 23 -16.81 -2.56 -3.91
N GLY A 24 -15.83 -2.52 -4.82
CA GLY A 24 -15.51 -3.61 -5.75
C GLY A 24 -14.30 -4.43 -5.31
N ALA A 25 -14.19 -5.65 -5.85
CA ALA A 25 -13.02 -6.50 -5.64
C ALA A 25 -11.73 -5.78 -6.08
N GLU A 26 -10.67 -5.90 -5.28
CA GLU A 26 -9.38 -5.30 -5.61
C GLU A 26 -8.87 -5.78 -6.96
N SER A 27 -8.41 -4.82 -7.77
CA SER A 27 -7.66 -5.15 -8.99
C SER A 27 -6.36 -5.88 -8.65
N LYS A 28 -5.84 -6.65 -9.61
CA LYS A 28 -4.55 -7.34 -9.46
C LYS A 28 -3.41 -6.36 -9.10
N ALA A 29 -3.43 -5.15 -9.67
CA ALA A 29 -2.46 -4.11 -9.40
C ALA A 29 -2.54 -3.60 -7.95
N GLU A 30 -3.75 -3.34 -7.46
CA GLU A 30 -3.96 -2.90 -6.06
C GLU A 30 -3.54 -3.97 -5.07
N ARG A 31 -3.88 -5.23 -5.35
CA ARG A 31 -3.47 -6.38 -4.52
C ARG A 31 -1.95 -6.51 -4.46
N ARG A 32 -1.26 -6.40 -5.60
CA ARG A 32 0.21 -6.44 -5.66
C ARG A 32 0.82 -5.27 -4.88
N ALA A 33 0.25 -4.08 -4.97
CA ALA A 33 0.69 -2.92 -4.20
C ALA A 33 0.46 -3.07 -2.69
N ARG A 34 -0.65 -3.71 -2.27
CA ARG A 34 -0.89 -4.03 -0.85
C ARG A 34 0.14 -5.04 -0.32
N TRP A 35 0.35 -6.16 -1.02
CA TRP A 35 1.35 -7.15 -0.63
C TRP A 35 2.76 -6.58 -0.59
N LYS A 36 3.12 -5.71 -1.53
CA LYS A 36 4.41 -4.98 -1.52
C LYS A 36 4.57 -4.14 -0.24
N ARG A 37 3.51 -3.45 0.19
CA ARG A 37 3.52 -2.66 1.44
C ARG A 37 3.60 -3.55 2.69
N GLU A 38 2.92 -4.69 2.69
CA GLU A 38 2.96 -5.66 3.80
C GLU A 38 4.35 -6.29 3.93
N ASP A 39 4.96 -6.75 2.84
CA ASP A 39 6.30 -7.31 2.82
C ASP A 39 7.33 -6.28 3.36
N LEU A 40 7.22 -5.02 2.92
CA LEU A 40 8.10 -3.93 3.39
C LEU A 40 7.90 -3.63 4.88
N ARG A 41 6.64 -3.63 5.35
CA ARG A 41 6.33 -3.41 6.77
C ARG A 41 6.93 -4.50 7.65
N GLY A 42 6.91 -5.75 7.21
CA GLY A 42 7.53 -6.87 7.92
C GLY A 42 9.04 -6.68 8.09
N ILE A 43 9.72 -6.30 7.00
CA ILE A 43 11.16 -6.01 6.98
C ILE A 43 11.49 -4.87 7.97
N ARG A 44 10.80 -3.72 7.83
CA ARG A 44 11.03 -2.55 8.68
C ARG A 44 10.77 -2.83 10.17
N ARG A 45 9.81 -3.71 10.48
CA ARG A 45 9.53 -4.09 11.87
C ARG A 45 10.71 -4.83 12.50
N LEU A 46 11.35 -5.74 11.76
CA LEU A 46 12.52 -6.46 12.25
C LEU A 46 13.73 -5.52 12.40
N GLU A 47 13.93 -4.63 11.43
CA GLU A 47 14.99 -3.62 11.46
C GLU A 47 14.82 -2.64 12.63
N ALA A 48 13.58 -2.23 12.93
CA ALA A 48 13.27 -1.37 14.07
C ALA A 48 13.59 -2.03 15.43
N VAL A 49 13.61 -3.36 15.50
CA VAL A 49 14.02 -4.12 16.70
C VAL A 49 15.55 -4.29 16.75
N GLY A 50 16.28 -3.73 15.79
CA GLY A 50 17.74 -3.81 15.72
C GLY A 50 18.26 -5.08 15.04
N MET A 51 17.38 -5.86 14.38
CA MET A 51 17.83 -6.99 13.58
C MET A 51 18.49 -6.49 12.30
N THR A 52 19.62 -7.09 11.96
CA THR A 52 20.32 -6.84 10.69
C THR A 52 20.29 -8.10 9.85
N SER A 53 20.58 -7.99 8.56
CA SER A 53 20.63 -9.18 7.67
C SER A 53 21.73 -10.17 8.06
N SER A 54 22.76 -9.73 8.78
CA SER A 54 23.81 -10.62 9.31
C SER A 54 23.37 -11.35 10.58
N THR A 55 22.58 -10.71 11.44
CA THR A 55 22.13 -11.31 12.72
C THR A 55 20.83 -12.10 12.59
N CYS A 56 20.01 -11.84 11.57
CA CYS A 56 18.72 -12.50 11.36
C CYS A 56 18.58 -13.06 9.94
N LYS A 57 18.69 -14.38 9.80
CA LYS A 57 18.51 -15.09 8.52
C LYS A 57 17.13 -14.85 7.92
N ALA A 58 16.09 -14.75 8.75
CA ALA A 58 14.74 -14.47 8.27
C ALA A 58 14.65 -13.11 7.58
N LEU A 59 15.27 -12.08 8.15
CA LEU A 59 15.33 -10.74 7.55
C LEU A 59 16.08 -10.76 6.22
N ALA A 60 17.22 -11.46 6.13
CA ALA A 60 17.97 -11.61 4.88
C ALA A 60 17.12 -12.26 3.78
N MET A 61 16.40 -13.34 4.11
CA MET A 61 15.49 -14.03 3.18
C MET A 61 14.32 -13.15 2.76
N MET A 62 13.73 -12.37 3.68
CA MET A 62 12.66 -11.43 3.36
C MET A 62 13.13 -10.34 2.39
N ARG A 63 14.32 -9.76 2.61
CA ARG A 63 14.88 -8.75 1.71
C ARG A 63 15.18 -9.32 0.32
N LEU A 64 15.73 -10.53 0.24
CA LEU A 64 15.98 -11.22 -1.03
C LEU A 64 14.67 -11.55 -1.77
N ASN A 65 13.65 -12.03 -1.06
CA ASN A 65 12.34 -12.33 -1.64
C ASN A 65 11.63 -11.07 -2.11
N TYR A 66 11.77 -9.95 -1.39
CA TYR A 66 11.28 -8.64 -1.82
C TYR A 66 11.90 -8.25 -3.16
N HIS A 67 13.22 -8.36 -3.28
CA HIS A 67 13.93 -8.07 -4.51
C HIS A 67 13.50 -8.99 -5.66
N ARG A 68 13.36 -10.29 -5.44
CA ARG A 68 12.87 -11.24 -6.45
C ARG A 68 11.44 -10.95 -6.92
N LYS A 69 10.54 -10.53 -6.03
CA LYS A 69 9.13 -10.25 -6.35
C LYS A 69 8.90 -8.90 -7.04
N TYR A 70 9.68 -7.89 -6.66
CA TYR A 70 9.42 -6.49 -7.04
C TYR A 70 10.55 -5.82 -7.83
N GLY A 71 11.71 -6.46 -7.96
CA GLY A 71 12.85 -5.96 -8.75
C GLY A 71 13.69 -4.88 -8.06
N GLU A 72 13.39 -4.52 -6.82
CA GLU A 72 14.06 -3.43 -6.08
C GLU A 72 14.47 -3.89 -4.68
N TRP A 73 15.50 -3.29 -4.10
CA TRP A 73 15.88 -3.57 -2.72
C TRP A 73 14.98 -2.79 -1.75
N PRO A 74 14.52 -3.40 -0.65
CA PRO A 74 13.75 -2.69 0.37
C PRO A 74 14.65 -1.67 1.07
N SER A 75 14.28 -0.40 0.94
CA SER A 75 14.91 0.77 1.57
C SER A 75 14.14 1.27 2.79
#